data_AF-A0A0J6NAY5-F1
#
_entry.id   AF-A0A0J6NAY5-F1
#
_cell.length_a   1.000
_cell.length_b   1.000
_cell.length_c   1.000
_cell.angle_alpha   90.00
_cell.angle_beta   90.00
_cell.angle_gamma   90.00
#
_symmetry.space_group_name_H-M   'P 1'
#
loop_
_entity.id
_entity.type
_entity.pdbx_description
1 polymer ?
#
loop_
_entity_poly.entity_id
_entity_poly.type
_entity_poly.pdbx_seq_one_letter_code
_entity_poly.pdbx_strand_id
1 'polypeptide(L)'
;MRKYLMIAVLALTSANLALADAACDAKAAEKKLSGAAKTSFLKKCEKDSAAANAQKTCDAKAADKKLAGAAKSSFVKKCVKDAAPAK
;
A
#
# COMPACT_ATOMS: atom_id res chain seq x y z
N MET A 1 -7.54 -27.17 -14.08
CA MET A 1 -8.25 -25.90 -14.36
C MET A 1 -8.00 -24.84 -13.26
N ARG A 2 -8.41 -25.04 -12.00
CA ARG A 2 -8.18 -24.06 -10.89
C ARG A 2 -6.71 -23.77 -10.55
N LYS A 3 -5.80 -24.72 -10.83
CA LYS A 3 -4.36 -24.61 -10.52
C LYS A 3 -3.62 -23.65 -11.45
N TYR A 4 -4.10 -23.47 -12.68
CA TYR A 4 -3.57 -22.48 -13.64
C TYR A 4 -4.11 -21.07 -13.38
N LEU A 5 -5.32 -20.97 -12.80
CA LEU A 5 -5.95 -19.71 -12.43
C LEU A 5 -5.20 -19.00 -11.27
N MET A 6 -4.45 -19.74 -10.46
CA MET A 6 -3.59 -19.20 -9.40
C MET A 6 -2.20 -18.74 -9.91
N ILE A 7 -1.72 -19.29 -11.03
CA ILE A 7 -0.40 -18.93 -11.59
C ILE A 7 -0.51 -17.62 -12.38
N ALA A 8 -1.66 -17.32 -13.00
CA ALA A 8 -1.87 -16.09 -13.77
C ALA A 8 -2.00 -14.82 -12.91
N VAL A 9 -2.40 -14.93 -11.64
CA VAL A 9 -2.59 -13.78 -10.73
C VAL A 9 -1.26 -13.25 -10.16
N LEU A 10 -0.21 -14.07 -10.18
CA LEU A 10 1.10 -13.69 -9.63
C LEU A 10 1.92 -12.79 -10.56
N ALA A 11 1.55 -12.70 -11.85
CA ALA A 11 2.31 -11.95 -12.86
C ALA A 11 1.93 -10.46 -12.98
N LEU A 12 0.83 -10.03 -12.35
CA LEU A 12 0.29 -8.66 -12.48
C LEU A 12 0.61 -7.74 -11.31
N THR A 13 1.29 -8.23 -10.26
CA THR A 13 1.57 -7.44 -9.04
C THR A 13 2.84 -6.59 -9.13
N SER A 14 3.69 -6.79 -10.14
CA SER A 14 4.95 -6.06 -10.32
C SER A 14 4.80 -4.66 -10.94
N ALA A 15 3.63 -4.30 -11.49
CA ALA A 15 3.40 -3.01 -12.14
C ALA A 15 3.10 -1.85 -11.17
N ASN A 16 2.91 -2.10 -9.87
CA ASN A 16 2.47 -1.08 -8.91
C ASN A 16 3.60 -0.29 -8.24
N LEU A 17 4.88 -0.64 -8.45
CA LEU A 17 5.99 0.09 -7.81
C LEU A 17 6.27 1.45 -8.45
N ALA A 18 6.01 1.62 -9.75
CA ALA A 18 6.36 2.85 -10.48
C ALA A 18 5.37 4.01 -10.27
N LEU A 19 4.11 3.74 -9.89
CA LEU A 19 3.09 4.80 -9.72
C LEU A 19 3.24 5.58 -8.40
N ALA A 20 3.74 4.93 -7.35
CA ALA A 20 3.93 5.58 -6.05
C ALA A 20 5.06 6.61 -6.10
N ASP A 21 6.15 6.29 -6.81
CA ASP A 21 7.31 7.17 -6.98
C ASP A 21 6.94 8.46 -7.74
N ALA A 22 6.20 8.34 -8.86
CA ALA A 22 5.76 9.48 -9.65
C ALA A 22 4.83 10.44 -8.88
N ALA A 23 3.91 9.92 -8.06
CA ALA A 23 3.00 10.74 -7.26
C ALA A 23 3.74 11.47 -6.11
N CYS A 24 4.71 10.80 -5.49
CA CYS A 24 5.55 11.39 -4.45
C CYS A 24 6.52 12.43 -5.02
N ASP A 25 7.07 12.21 -6.22
CA ASP A 25 7.97 13.15 -6.90
C ASP A 25 7.23 14.42 -7.34
N ALA A 26 6.02 14.29 -7.88
CA ALA A 26 5.16 15.43 -8.17
C ALA A 26 4.88 16.27 -6.92
N LYS A 27 4.56 15.63 -5.78
CA LYS A 27 4.33 16.34 -4.51
C LYS A 27 5.59 16.99 -3.95
N ALA A 28 6.76 16.37 -4.13
CA ALA A 28 8.03 16.97 -3.77
C ALA A 28 8.36 18.18 -4.65
N ALA A 29 8.06 18.10 -5.95
CA ALA A 29 8.27 19.18 -6.92
C ALA A 29 7.35 20.37 -6.67
N GLU A 30 6.06 20.15 -6.35
CA GLU A 30 5.14 21.24 -5.95
C GLU A 30 5.61 21.96 -4.69
N LYS A 31 6.22 21.22 -3.75
CA LYS A 31 6.83 21.78 -2.54
C LYS A 31 8.21 22.42 -2.79
N LYS A 32 8.71 22.40 -4.04
CA LYS A 32 10.05 22.86 -4.45
C LYS A 32 11.18 22.26 -3.60
N LEU A 33 10.98 21.03 -3.10
CA LEU A 33 11.99 20.36 -2.27
C LEU A 33 13.15 19.90 -3.16
N SER A 34 14.37 20.18 -2.71
CA SER A 34 15.61 19.84 -3.43
C SER A 34 16.61 19.18 -2.47
N GLY A 35 17.57 18.43 -3.03
CA GLY A 35 18.63 17.78 -2.25
C GLY A 35 18.10 16.82 -1.18
N ALA A 36 18.73 16.81 0.00
CA ALA A 36 18.39 15.91 1.11
C ALA A 36 16.93 16.04 1.59
N ALA A 37 16.32 17.22 1.44
CA ALA A 37 14.92 17.46 1.79
C ALA A 37 13.97 16.71 0.82
N LYS A 38 14.29 16.69 -0.48
CA LYS A 38 13.55 15.90 -1.47
C LYS A 38 13.62 14.41 -1.15
N THR A 39 14.82 13.88 -0.91
CA THR A 39 15.01 12.46 -0.62
C THR A 39 14.29 12.02 0.66
N SER A 40 14.32 12.84 1.71
CA SER A 40 13.63 12.52 2.97
C SER A 40 12.11 12.57 2.81
N PHE A 41 11.61 13.53 2.02
CA PHE A 41 10.19 13.62 1.70
C PHE A 41 9.71 12.44 0.86
N LEU A 42 10.46 12.05 -0.17
CA LEU A 42 10.14 10.88 -1.00
C LEU A 42 10.06 9.62 -0.13
N LYS A 43 11.08 9.33 0.67
CA LYS A 43 11.08 8.17 1.59
C LYS A 43 9.89 8.18 2.55
N LYS A 44 9.51 9.35 3.06
CA LYS A 44 8.34 9.51 3.94
C LYS A 44 7.04 9.27 3.16
N CYS A 45 6.91 9.86 1.98
CA CYS A 45 5.75 9.77 1.11
C CYS A 45 5.51 8.34 0.63
N GLU A 46 6.56 7.62 0.23
CA GLU A 46 6.46 6.21 -0.15
C GLU A 46 5.98 5.35 1.02
N LYS A 47 6.52 5.58 2.23
CA LYS A 47 6.08 4.88 3.44
C LYS A 47 4.61 5.16 3.78
N ASP A 48 4.20 6.42 3.67
CA ASP A 48 2.82 6.83 3.95
C ASP A 48 1.85 6.24 2.92
N SER A 49 2.23 6.30 1.63
CA SER A 49 1.48 5.71 0.52
C SER A 49 1.36 4.19 0.68
N ALA A 50 2.45 3.50 1.05
CA ALA A 50 2.41 2.07 1.35
C ALA A 50 1.47 1.75 2.52
N ALA A 51 1.51 2.53 3.60
CA ALA A 51 0.59 2.36 4.74
C ALA A 51 -0.88 2.62 4.35
N ALA A 52 -1.15 3.65 3.55
CA ALA A 52 -2.48 3.96 3.05
C ALA A 52 -3.02 2.87 2.11
N ASN A 53 -2.17 2.31 1.26
CA ASN A 53 -2.51 1.18 0.39
C ASN A 53 -2.77 -0.10 1.19
N ALA A 54 -1.97 -0.37 2.22
CA ALA A 54 -2.22 -1.48 3.14
C ALA A 54 -3.58 -1.33 3.83
N GLN A 55 -3.89 -0.13 4.34
CA GLN A 55 -5.17 0.17 4.97
C GLN A 55 -6.34 -0.07 4.00
N LYS A 56 -6.32 0.53 2.81
CA LYS A 56 -7.37 0.33 1.78
C LYS A 56 -7.56 -1.15 1.43
N THR A 57 -6.45 -1.88 1.24
CA THR A 57 -6.48 -3.31 0.94
C THR A 57 -7.11 -4.11 2.08
N CYS A 58 -6.74 -3.79 3.32
CA CYS A 58 -7.27 -4.45 4.51
C CYS A 58 -8.74 -4.13 4.77
N ASP A 59 -9.16 -2.88 4.54
CA ASP A 59 -10.57 -2.46 4.57
C ASP A 59 -11.41 -3.20 3.53
N ALA A 60 -10.90 -3.34 2.30
CA ALA A 60 -11.57 -4.09 1.24
C ALA A 60 -11.71 -5.57 1.61
N LYS A 61 -10.65 -6.20 2.13
CA LYS A 61 -10.71 -7.59 2.63
C LYS A 61 -11.70 -7.75 3.79
N ALA A 62 -11.78 -6.76 4.68
CA ALA A 62 -12.75 -6.78 5.77
C ALA A 62 -14.19 -6.66 5.25
N ALA A 63 -14.43 -5.81 4.25
CA ALA A 63 -15.72 -5.63 3.60
C ALA A 63 -16.16 -6.88 2.82
N ASP A 64 -15.23 -7.54 2.11
CA ASP A 64 -15.47 -8.81 1.41
C ASP A 64 -15.89 -9.92 2.39
N LYS A 65 -15.26 -9.93 3.57
CA LYS A 65 -15.64 -10.80 4.70
C LYS A 65 -16.90 -10.33 5.44
N LYS A 66 -17.55 -9.24 4.99
CA LYS A 66 -18.72 -8.60 5.62
C LYS A 66 -18.51 -8.30 7.10
N LEU A 67 -17.28 -8.01 7.51
CA LEU A 67 -16.95 -7.64 8.88
C LEU A 67 -17.42 -6.21 9.14
N ALA A 68 -18.13 -6.02 10.25
CA ALA A 68 -18.60 -4.72 10.73
C ALA A 68 -18.16 -4.46 12.18
N GLY A 69 -18.25 -3.21 12.62
CA GLY A 69 -17.98 -2.80 14.00
C GLY A 69 -16.59 -3.23 14.51
N ALA A 70 -16.54 -3.76 15.73
CA ALA A 70 -15.31 -4.17 16.40
C ALA A 70 -14.53 -5.27 15.64
N ALA A 71 -15.24 -6.18 14.97
CA ALA A 71 -14.62 -7.26 14.19
C ALA A 71 -13.87 -6.71 12.98
N LYS A 72 -14.46 -5.72 12.28
CA LYS A 72 -13.79 -4.99 11.19
C LYS A 72 -12.52 -4.31 11.70
N SER A 73 -12.63 -3.55 12.79
CA SER A 73 -11.50 -2.77 13.33
C SER A 73 -10.33 -3.67 13.75
N SER A 74 -10.63 -4.80 14.40
CA SER A 74 -9.61 -5.77 14.84
C SER A 74 -8.93 -6.46 13.67
N PHE A 75 -9.71 -6.86 12.65
CA PHE A 75 -9.17 -7.47 11.43
C PHE A 75 -8.28 -6.50 10.66
N VAL A 76 -8.75 -5.27 10.42
CA VAL A 76 -8.00 -4.26 9.68
C VAL A 76 -6.70 -3.92 10.40
N LYS A 77 -6.74 -3.71 11.73
CA LYS A 77 -5.53 -3.48 12.54
C LYS A 77 -4.50 -4.61 12.40
N LYS A 78 -4.95 -5.86 12.47
CA LYS A 78 -4.05 -7.02 12.30
C LYS A 78 -3.50 -7.09 10.89
N CYS A 79 -4.36 -6.98 9.89
CA CYS A 79 -4.00 -7.02 8.47
C CYS A 79 -2.97 -5.95 8.10
N VAL A 80 -3.14 -4.70 8.55
CA VAL A 80 -2.14 -3.63 8.28
C VAL A 80 -0.82 -3.91 8.98
N LYS A 81 -0.85 -4.45 10.20
CA LYS A 81 0.36 -4.82 10.92
C LYS A 81 1.12 -5.95 10.21
N ASP A 82 0.40 -6.91 9.65
CA ASP A 82 0.96 -8.03 8.89
C ASP A 82 1.43 -7.61 7.48
N ALA A 83 0.87 -6.53 6.93
CA ALA A 83 1.27 -5.96 5.64
C ALA A 83 2.52 -5.06 5.71
N ALA A 84 2.96 -4.67 6.92
CA ALA A 84 4.27 -4.04 7.08
C ALA A 84 5.36 -5.07 6.74
N PRO A 85 6.46 -4.68 6.06
CA PRO A 85 7.55 -5.61 5.79
C PRO A 85 8.03 -6.21 7.12
N ALA A 86 8.04 -7.54 7.21
CA ALA A 86 8.66 -8.24 8.32
C ALA A 86 10.07 -7.67 8.49
N LYS A 87 10.35 -7.13 9.68
CA LYS A 87 11.66 -6.60 10.01
C LYS A 87 12.73 -7.67 9.85
#